data_AF-B1BT45-F1
#
_entry.id   AF-B1BT45-F1
#
_cell.length_a   1.000
_cell.length_b   1.000
_cell.length_c   1.000
_cell.angle_alpha   90.00
_cell.angle_beta   90.00
_cell.angle_gamma   90.00
#
_symmetry.space_group_name_H-M   'P 1'
#
loop_
_entity.id
_entity.type
_entity.pdbx_description
1 polymer ?
#
loop_
_entity_poly.entity_id
_entity_poly.type
_entity_poly.pdbx_seq_one_letter_code
_entity_poly.pdbx_strand_id
1 'polypeptide(L)'
;MIVKEFDYNGSSALKPQRKEQTIPSKETYDKKKKKIEQQRRKKQKDKKIKKSVYQIVLLILVVGGITISRDVKVYKTQQQLDSLNKEINSVITENEALKVQILKASSLDKIEETAKNKLKMILPTKENMIKLGESQATEGKQ
;
A
#
# COMPACT_ATOMS: atom_id res chain seq x y z
N MET A 1 -16.18 3.95 109.20
CA MET A 1 -15.22 3.93 108.08
C MET A 1 -14.85 2.47 107.87
N ILE A 2 -15.33 1.83 106.80
CA ILE A 2 -15.09 0.40 106.53
C ILE A 2 -14.20 0.35 105.29
N VAL A 3 -12.95 -0.07 105.50
CA VAL A 3 -11.97 -0.27 104.44
C VAL A 3 -12.35 -1.57 103.72
N LYS A 4 -12.72 -1.46 102.43
CA LYS A 4 -12.87 -2.64 101.57
C LYS A 4 -11.50 -2.94 100.97
N GLU A 5 -10.91 -4.05 101.39
CA GLU A 5 -9.75 -4.64 100.75
C GLU A 5 -10.17 -5.16 99.36
N PHE A 6 -9.41 -4.75 98.34
CA PHE A 6 -9.56 -5.28 96.99
C PHE A 6 -8.49 -6.34 96.76
N ASP A 7 -8.93 -7.58 96.60
CA ASP A 7 -8.09 -8.71 96.23
C ASP A 7 -7.73 -8.59 94.74
N TYR A 8 -6.48 -8.25 94.46
CA TYR A 8 -5.94 -8.13 93.10
C TYR A 8 -5.35 -9.46 92.66
N ASN A 9 -6.22 -10.38 92.23
CA ASN A 9 -5.80 -11.60 91.55
C ASN A 9 -6.37 -11.65 90.12
N GLY A 10 -5.49 -11.44 89.13
CA GLY A 10 -5.70 -11.87 87.74
C GLY A 10 -5.86 -10.76 86.69
N SER A 11 -5.02 -10.87 85.64
CA SER A 11 -4.98 -10.16 84.34
C SER A 11 -5.97 -9.00 84.10
N SER A 12 -5.43 -7.78 83.94
CA SER A 12 -6.13 -6.55 83.48
C SER A 12 -6.57 -6.57 82.01
N ALA A 13 -6.81 -7.74 81.41
CA ALA A 13 -7.27 -7.82 80.02
C ALA A 13 -8.77 -7.49 79.96
N LEU A 14 -9.13 -6.43 79.23
CA LEU A 14 -10.52 -6.09 78.89
C LEU A 14 -11.21 -7.32 78.28
N LYS A 15 -12.20 -7.86 79.00
CA LYS A 15 -13.06 -8.96 78.52
C LYS A 15 -13.66 -8.54 77.18
N PRO A 16 -13.40 -9.25 76.07
CA PRO A 16 -13.86 -8.82 74.76
C PRO A 16 -15.39 -8.78 74.77
N GLN A 17 -15.95 -7.62 74.43
CA GLN A 17 -17.38 -7.45 74.29
C GLN A 17 -17.83 -8.29 73.09
N ARG A 18 -18.54 -9.39 73.34
CA ARG A 18 -19.09 -10.24 72.30
C ARG A 18 -20.13 -9.40 71.56
N LYS A 19 -19.86 -9.06 70.30
CA LYS A 19 -20.88 -8.47 69.43
C LYS A 19 -22.02 -9.47 69.34
N GLU A 20 -23.18 -9.14 69.93
CA GLU A 20 -24.39 -9.92 69.73
C GLU A 20 -24.67 -9.96 68.23
N GLN A 21 -24.70 -11.18 67.68
CA GLN A 21 -25.14 -11.39 66.31
C GLN A 21 -26.65 -11.15 66.29
N THR A 22 -27.06 -9.91 66.05
CA THR A 22 -28.46 -9.60 65.77
C THR A 22 -28.80 -10.30 64.46
N ILE A 23 -29.74 -11.25 64.52
CA ILE A 23 -30.26 -11.91 63.32
C ILE A 23 -30.86 -10.80 62.46
N PRO A 24 -30.35 -10.57 61.24
CA PRO A 24 -30.80 -9.46 60.41
C PRO A 24 -32.29 -9.64 60.12
N SER A 25 -33.10 -8.61 60.41
CA SER A 25 -34.52 -8.60 60.11
C SER A 25 -34.76 -8.95 58.64
N LYS A 26 -35.80 -9.73 58.34
CA LYS A 26 -36.18 -10.19 56.99
C LYS A 26 -36.15 -9.07 55.95
N GLU A 27 -36.57 -7.85 56.34
CA GLU A 27 -36.50 -6.67 55.49
C GLU A 27 -35.09 -6.29 55.04
N THR A 28 -34.10 -6.40 55.92
CA THR A 28 -32.70 -6.05 55.61
C THR A 28 -32.09 -7.05 54.63
N TYR A 29 -32.47 -8.33 54.74
CA TYR A 29 -32.07 -9.38 53.82
C TYR A 29 -32.68 -9.16 52.43
N ASP A 30 -33.97 -8.83 52.36
CA ASP A 30 -34.67 -8.54 51.10
C ASP A 30 -34.13 -7.27 50.42
N LYS A 31 -33.83 -6.22 51.19
CA LYS A 31 -33.16 -5.00 50.70
C LYS A 31 -31.78 -5.33 50.11
N LYS A 32 -30.99 -6.21 50.75
CA LYS A 32 -29.69 -6.67 50.24
C LYS A 32 -29.84 -7.47 48.94
N LYS A 33 -30.78 -8.42 48.88
CA LYS A 33 -31.06 -9.21 47.67
C LYS A 33 -31.45 -8.31 46.49
N LYS A 34 -32.37 -7.36 46.70
CA LYS A 34 -32.78 -6.40 45.66
C LYS A 34 -31.59 -5.56 45.15
N LYS A 35 -30.71 -5.08 46.03
CA LYS A 35 -29.49 -4.34 45.63
C LYS A 35 -28.55 -5.21 44.79
N ILE A 36 -28.30 -6.46 45.19
CA ILE A 36 -27.45 -7.40 44.44
C ILE A 36 -28.05 -7.67 43.06
N GLU A 37 -29.36 -7.89 42.97
CA GLU A 37 -30.03 -8.15 41.71
C GLU A 37 -29.99 -6.93 40.78
N GLN A 38 -30.22 -5.72 41.30
CA GLN A 38 -30.07 -4.48 40.55
C GLN A 38 -28.64 -4.29 40.02
N GLN A 39 -27.63 -4.58 40.85
CA GLN A 39 -26.23 -4.52 40.41
C GLN A 39 -25.91 -5.56 39.32
N ARG A 40 -26.47 -6.78 39.42
CA ARG A 40 -26.32 -7.80 38.37
C ARG A 40 -26.97 -7.36 37.06
N ARG A 41 -28.17 -6.77 37.12
CA ARG A 41 -28.87 -6.23 35.93
C ARG A 41 -28.07 -5.08 35.29
N LYS A 42 -27.52 -4.16 36.09
CA LYS A 42 -26.64 -3.07 35.58
C LYS A 42 -25.39 -3.64 34.89
N LYS A 43 -24.66 -4.55 35.55
CA LYS A 43 -23.48 -5.21 34.96
C LYS A 43 -23.79 -5.93 33.64
N GLN A 44 -24.96 -6.55 33.51
CA GLN A 44 -25.37 -7.18 32.26
C GLN A 44 -25.64 -6.15 31.15
N LYS A 45 -26.29 -5.03 31.47
CA LYS A 45 -26.49 -3.92 30.53
C LYS A 45 -25.15 -3.34 30.07
N ASP A 46 -24.23 -3.09 31.00
CA ASP A 46 -22.90 -2.56 30.69
C ASP A 46 -22.09 -3.53 29.82
N LYS A 47 -22.18 -4.83 30.07
CA LYS A 47 -21.56 -5.86 29.21
C LYS A 47 -22.13 -5.85 27.79
N LYS A 48 -23.45 -5.66 27.63
CA LYS A 48 -24.08 -5.55 26.31
C LYS A 48 -23.60 -4.31 25.57
N ILE A 49 -23.57 -3.15 26.24
CA ILE A 49 -23.08 -1.90 25.66
C ILE A 49 -21.62 -2.03 25.24
N LYS A 50 -20.76 -2.56 26.12
CA LYS A 50 -19.35 -2.80 25.79
C LYS A 50 -19.17 -3.70 24.57
N LYS A 51 -19.95 -4.79 24.47
CA LYS A 51 -19.93 -5.66 23.28
C LYS A 51 -20.30 -4.92 22.00
N SER A 52 -21.35 -4.08 22.04
CA SER A 52 -21.75 -3.28 20.88
C SER A 52 -20.67 -2.26 20.49
N VAL A 53 -20.03 -1.61 21.46
CA VAL A 53 -18.90 -0.70 21.19
C VAL A 53 -17.74 -1.44 20.54
N TYR A 54 -17.36 -2.61 21.05
CA TYR A 54 -16.30 -3.43 20.42
C TYR A 54 -16.65 -3.83 18.99
N GLN A 55 -17.92 -4.17 18.71
CA GLN A 55 -18.37 -4.46 17.34
C GLN A 55 -18.23 -3.26 16.41
N ILE A 56 -18.59 -2.05 16.87
CA ILE A 56 -18.44 -0.82 16.07
C ILE A 56 -16.96 -0.52 15.80
N VAL A 57 -16.11 -0.63 16.82
CA VAL A 57 -14.65 -0.42 16.67
C VAL A 57 -14.06 -1.41 15.67
N LEU A 58 -14.45 -2.69 15.73
CA LEU A 58 -14.02 -3.70 14.76
C LEU A 58 -14.44 -3.33 13.34
N LEU A 59 -15.69 -2.85 13.17
CA LEU A 59 -16.24 -2.47 11.87
C LEU A 59 -15.46 -1.28 11.27
N ILE A 60 -15.15 -0.26 12.08
CA ILE A 60 -14.32 0.87 11.66
C ILE A 60 -12.92 0.41 11.26
N LEU A 61 -12.31 -0.51 12.01
CA LEU A 61 -10.98 -1.03 11.72
C LEU A 61 -10.95 -1.80 10.40
N VAL A 62 -11.96 -2.63 10.13
CA VAL A 62 -12.08 -3.37 8.86
C VAL A 62 -12.27 -2.40 7.69
N VAL A 63 -13.18 -1.44 7.81
CA VAL A 63 -13.43 -0.44 6.76
C VAL A 63 -12.17 0.40 6.51
N GLY A 64 -11.51 0.89 7.56
CA GLY A 64 -10.27 1.63 7.46
C GLY A 64 -9.15 0.83 6.80
N GLY A 65 -9.01 -0.46 7.16
CA GLY A 65 -8.04 -1.36 6.53
C GLY A 65 -8.29 -1.60 5.04
N ILE A 66 -9.56 -1.71 4.64
CA ILE A 66 -9.95 -1.85 3.23
C ILE A 66 -9.59 -0.59 2.44
N THR A 67 -9.87 0.60 2.98
CA THR A 67 -9.55 1.89 2.33
C THR A 67 -8.06 2.02 2.05
N ILE A 68 -7.22 1.82 3.06
CA ILE A 68 -5.75 1.90 2.92
C ILE A 68 -5.25 0.87 1.91
N SER A 69 -5.78 -0.37 1.96
CA SER A 69 -5.39 -1.44 1.04
C SER A 69 -5.73 -1.11 -0.42
N ARG A 70 -6.84 -0.38 -0.64
CA ARG A 70 -7.25 0.07 -1.97
C ARG A 70 -6.27 1.10 -2.51
N ASP A 71 -5.89 2.07 -1.69
CA ASP A 71 -4.94 3.11 -2.08
C ASP A 71 -3.58 2.51 -2.45
N VAL A 72 -3.07 1.55 -1.67
CA VAL A 72 -1.80 0.85 -1.99
C VAL A 72 -1.86 0.13 -3.35
N LYS A 73 -3.00 -0.49 -3.70
CA LYS A 73 -3.17 -1.13 -5.00
C LYS A 73 -3.21 -0.11 -6.14
N VAL A 74 -3.88 1.03 -5.94
CA VAL A 74 -3.92 2.11 -6.93
C VAL A 74 -2.51 2.65 -7.19
N TYR A 75 -1.74 2.92 -6.13
CA TYR A 75 -0.35 3.39 -6.27
C TYR A 75 0.55 2.37 -6.99
N LYS A 76 0.43 1.07 -6.66
CA LYS A 76 1.17 0.03 -7.39
C LYS A 76 0.80 -0.02 -8.87
N THR A 77 -0.49 0.07 -9.18
CA THR A 77 -0.97 0.05 -10.57
C THR A 77 -0.50 1.28 -11.33
N GLN A 78 -0.51 2.45 -10.69
CA GLN A 78 -0.02 3.69 -11.28
C GLN A 78 1.49 3.64 -11.55
N GLN A 79 2.26 3.08 -10.62
CA GLN A 79 3.70 2.90 -10.80
C GLN A 79 4.03 1.92 -11.93
N GLN A 80 3.23 0.85 -12.08
CA GLN A 80 3.34 -0.10 -13.19
C GLN A 80 3.00 0.54 -14.54
N LEU A 81 1.98 1.41 -14.59
CA LEU A 81 1.63 2.17 -15.79
C LEU A 81 2.74 3.16 -16.18
N ASP A 82 3.34 3.85 -15.22
CA ASP A 82 4.45 4.77 -15.49
C ASP A 82 5.70 4.04 -16.00
N SER A 83 6.03 2.87 -15.42
CA SER A 83 7.13 2.05 -15.93
C SER A 83 6.84 1.53 -17.35
N LEU A 84 5.62 1.08 -17.60
CA LEU A 84 5.21 0.55 -18.90
C LEU A 84 5.24 1.65 -19.97
N ASN A 85 4.77 2.86 -19.66
CA ASN A 85 4.85 4.00 -20.56
C ASN A 85 6.30 4.40 -20.87
N LYS A 86 7.20 4.34 -19.87
CA LYS A 86 8.63 4.58 -20.11
C LYS A 86 9.24 3.51 -21.02
N GLU A 87 8.90 2.25 -20.82
CA GLU A 87 9.36 1.15 -21.66
C GLU A 87 8.86 1.30 -23.10
N ILE A 88 7.57 1.62 -23.30
CA ILE A 88 6.98 1.90 -24.62
C ILE A 88 7.73 3.05 -25.31
N ASN A 89 7.96 4.16 -24.62
CA ASN A 89 8.68 5.30 -25.19
C ASN A 89 10.14 4.93 -25.53
N SER A 90 10.80 4.13 -24.70
CA SER A 90 12.15 3.63 -24.99
C SER A 90 12.16 2.79 -26.26
N VAL A 91 11.22 1.85 -26.39
CA VAL A 91 11.09 0.98 -27.56
C VAL A 91 10.78 1.78 -28.83
N ILE A 92 9.90 2.78 -28.76
CA ILE A 92 9.61 3.68 -29.90
C ILE A 92 10.88 4.43 -30.32
N THR A 93 11.60 4.99 -29.35
CA THR A 93 12.85 5.74 -29.62
C THR A 93 13.92 4.85 -30.24
N GLU A 94 14.07 3.62 -29.74
CA GLU A 94 14.99 2.63 -30.32
C GLU A 94 14.57 2.25 -31.74
N ASN A 95 13.27 2.07 -31.99
CA ASN A 95 12.76 1.75 -33.31
C ASN A 95 13.01 2.88 -34.31
N GLU A 96 12.77 4.13 -33.91
CA GLU A 96 13.11 5.31 -34.71
C GLU A 96 14.61 5.41 -34.98
N ALA A 97 15.45 5.18 -33.95
CA ALA A 97 16.89 5.19 -34.12
C ALA A 97 17.37 4.11 -35.09
N LEU A 98 16.82 2.89 -35.01
CA LEU A 98 17.11 1.80 -35.94
C LEU A 98 16.67 2.15 -37.37
N LYS A 99 15.49 2.75 -37.53
CA LYS A 99 15.00 3.21 -38.83
C LYS A 99 15.92 4.26 -39.45
N VAL A 100 16.41 5.21 -38.64
CA VAL A 100 17.41 6.20 -39.08
C VAL A 100 18.73 5.55 -39.44
N GLN A 101 19.19 4.56 -38.67
CA GLN A 101 20.42 3.82 -38.99
C GLN A 101 20.32 3.05 -40.30
N ILE A 102 19.17 2.40 -40.56
CA ILE A 102 18.90 1.74 -41.84
C ILE A 102 18.94 2.77 -42.98
N LEU A 103 18.27 3.91 -42.83
CA LEU A 103 18.29 4.96 -43.85
C LEU A 103 19.69 5.52 -44.10
N LYS A 104 20.52 5.68 -43.05
CA LYS A 104 21.93 6.10 -43.18
C LYS A 104 22.81 5.01 -43.82
N ALA A 105 22.54 3.73 -43.57
CA ALA A 105 23.27 2.64 -44.20
C ALA A 105 22.89 2.50 -45.68
N SER A 106 21.63 2.74 -46.01
CA SER A 106 21.11 2.75 -47.38
C SER A 106 21.30 4.08 -48.10
N SER A 107 21.81 5.13 -47.44
CA SER A 107 21.97 6.44 -48.08
C SER A 107 23.06 6.39 -49.14
N LEU A 108 22.83 7.14 -50.21
CA LEU A 108 23.75 7.28 -51.34
C LEU A 108 25.16 7.63 -50.89
N ASP A 109 25.32 8.47 -49.87
CA ASP A 109 26.63 8.87 -49.33
C ASP A 109 27.43 7.67 -48.80
N LYS A 110 26.78 6.72 -48.13
CA LYS A 110 27.44 5.53 -47.57
C LYS A 110 27.79 4.52 -48.66
N ILE A 111 26.94 4.43 -49.68
CA ILE A 111 27.18 3.63 -50.88
C ILE A 111 28.35 4.23 -51.68
N GLU A 112 28.39 5.56 -51.84
CA GLU A 112 29.47 6.28 -52.51
C GLU A 112 30.79 6.18 -51.75
N GLU A 113 30.77 6.29 -50.42
CA GLU A 113 31.94 6.08 -49.55
C GLU A 113 32.48 4.65 -49.71
N THR A 114 31.60 3.65 -49.70
CA THR A 114 31.99 2.24 -49.89
C THR A 114 32.53 1.99 -51.29
N ALA A 115 31.88 2.56 -52.31
CA ALA A 115 32.30 2.46 -53.71
C ALA A 115 33.69 3.09 -53.92
N LYS A 116 33.92 4.30 -53.43
CA LYS A 116 35.20 5.01 -53.58
C LYS A 116 36.32 4.39 -52.73
N ASN A 117 36.05 4.09 -51.46
CA ASN A 117 37.11 3.72 -50.51
C ASN A 117 37.39 2.22 -50.46
N LYS A 118 36.37 1.36 -50.54
CA LYS A 118 36.56 -0.10 -50.52
C LYS A 118 36.70 -0.70 -51.91
N LEU A 119 35.84 -0.29 -52.84
CA LEU A 119 35.82 -0.84 -54.21
C LEU A 119 36.72 -0.05 -55.18
N LYS A 120 37.35 1.04 -54.71
CA LYS A 120 38.19 1.95 -55.52
C LYS A 120 37.50 2.42 -56.81
N MET A 121 36.17 2.55 -56.79
CA MET A 121 35.44 3.14 -57.90
C MET A 121 35.78 4.62 -58.00
N ILE A 122 36.16 5.03 -59.20
CA ILE A 122 36.54 6.39 -59.54
C ILE A 122 35.37 6.99 -60.33
N LEU A 123 34.96 8.22 -60.02
CA LEU A 123 33.95 8.89 -60.84
C LEU A 123 34.52 9.07 -62.26
N PRO A 124 33.82 8.62 -63.32
CA PRO A 124 34.31 8.76 -64.67
C PRO A 124 34.37 10.24 -65.06
N THR A 125 35.57 10.71 -65.43
CA THR A 125 35.80 12.02 -66.03
C THR A 125 35.26 12.07 -67.46
N LYS A 126 34.97 13.28 -67.98
CA LYS A 126 34.38 13.49 -69.33
C LYS A 126 35.17 12.81 -70.46
N GLU A 127 36.44 12.53 -70.25
CA GLU A 127 37.35 11.83 -71.16
C GLU A 127 37.10 10.31 -71.20
N ASN A 128 36.57 9.73 -70.12
CA ASN A 128 36.21 8.31 -69.99
C ASN A 128 34.72 8.04 -70.23
N MET A 129 33.95 9.09 -70.60
CA MET A 129 32.54 8.99 -70.93
C MET A 129 32.36 8.83 -72.44
N ILE A 130 31.96 7.65 -72.88
CA ILE A 130 31.45 7.47 -74.24
C ILE A 130 30.00 7.95 -74.25
N LYS A 131 29.77 9.13 -74.83
CA LYS A 131 28.40 9.54 -75.18
C LYS A 131 27.96 8.64 -76.34
N LEU A 132 27.05 7.71 -76.04
CA LEU A 132 26.29 7.02 -77.08
C LEU A 132 25.30 8.06 -77.65
N GLY A 133 25.81 8.89 -78.56
CA GLY A 133 24.96 9.69 -79.43
C GLY A 133 24.19 8.74 -80.33
N GLU A 134 22.91 9.03 -80.51
CA GLU A 134 22.11 8.52 -81.61
C GLU A 134 22.94 8.58 -82.89
N SER A 135 23.35 7.39 -83.32
CA SER A 135 24.04 7.18 -84.58
C SER A 135 23.08 7.55 -85.70
N GLN A 136 23.41 8.63 -86.40
CA GLN A 136 23.32 8.76 -87.85
C GLN A 136 22.19 7.95 -88.51
N ALA A 137 21.00 8.53 -88.58
CA ALA A 137 20.02 8.17 -89.60
C ALA A 137 20.16 9.13 -90.78
N THR A 138 21.21 8.91 -91.59
CA THR A 138 21.13 9.27 -93.01
C THR A 138 20.43 8.12 -93.72
N GLU A 139 19.23 8.35 -94.24
CA GLU A 139 18.77 7.73 -95.50
C GLU A 139 17.56 8.51 -96.00
N GLY A 140 17.57 8.81 -97.29
CA GLY A 140 16.80 9.89 -97.88
C GLY A 140 15.36 9.56 -98.25
N LYS A 141 14.64 10.60 -98.68
CA LYS A 141 14.07 10.74 -100.03
C LYS A 141 13.10 11.93 -100.06
N GLN A 142 13.29 12.72 -101.13
CA GLN A 142 12.33 13.58 -101.85
C GLN A 142 11.66 14.72 -101.10
#